data_AF-A0A2E2ZGI5-F1
#
_entry.id   AF-A0A2E2ZGI5-F1
#
_cell.length_a   1.000
_cell.length_b   1.000
_cell.length_c   1.000
_cell.angle_alpha   90.00
_cell.angle_beta   90.00
_cell.angle_gamma   90.00
#
_symmetry.space_group_name_H-M   'P 1'
#
loop_
_entity.id
_entity.type
_entity.pdbx_description
1 polymer ?
#
loop_
_entity_poly.entity_id
_entity_poly.type
_entity_poly.pdbx_seq_one_letter_code
_entity_poly.pdbx_strand_id
1 'polypeptide(L)'
;MLNIKSMGMIFFLLLFIFFLSSYQLVLQTYEYRSAFAELEKLKIQKQELSSKTNILMEEVKFISNQISLRKYATESLGMIMPNDQRIYLPRGNR
;
A
#
# COMPACT_ATOMS: atom_id res chain seq x y z
N MET A 1 63.39 -3.94 16.90
CA MET A 1 63.15 -5.38 16.63
C MET A 1 61.85 -5.78 17.33
N LEU A 2 60.77 -6.05 16.58
CA LEU A 2 59.56 -6.62 17.20
C LEU A 2 59.87 -8.00 17.75
N ASN A 3 59.43 -8.28 18.98
CA ASN A 3 59.63 -9.57 19.61
C ASN A 3 58.65 -10.59 18.98
N ILE A 4 59.09 -11.81 18.67
CA ILE A 4 58.24 -12.83 18.02
C ILE A 4 56.94 -13.09 18.80
N LYS A 5 56.99 -12.94 20.13
CA LYS A 5 55.81 -13.03 21.02
C LYS A 5 54.80 -11.90 20.79
N SER A 6 55.25 -10.67 20.57
CA SER A 6 54.35 -9.53 20.31
C SER A 6 53.74 -9.59 18.91
N MET A 7 54.49 -10.11 17.94
CA MET A 7 53.98 -10.33 16.58
C MET A 7 52.87 -11.42 16.55
N GLY A 8 53.04 -12.50 17.30
CA GLY A 8 52.01 -13.53 17.48
C GLY A 8 50.73 -12.98 18.12
N MET A 9 50.86 -12.16 19.17
CA MET A 9 49.70 -11.53 19.82
C MET A 9 48.91 -10.63 18.86
N ILE A 10 49.61 -9.82 18.05
CA ILE A 10 48.98 -8.95 17.05
C ILE A 10 48.21 -9.77 16.01
N PHE A 11 48.78 -10.90 15.56
CA PHE A 11 48.12 -11.78 14.60
C PHE A 11 46.83 -12.40 15.15
N PHE A 12 46.83 -12.86 16.40
CA PHE A 12 45.63 -13.37 17.06
C PHE A 12 44.55 -12.29 17.22
N LEU A 13 44.94 -11.07 17.58
CA LEU A 13 44.01 -9.95 17.68
C LEU A 13 43.38 -9.61 16.33
N LEU A 14 44.17 -9.64 15.25
CA LEU A 14 43.68 -9.39 13.90
C LEU A 14 42.67 -10.46 13.45
N LEU A 15 42.96 -11.74 13.72
CA LEU A 15 42.04 -12.85 13.46
C LEU A 15 40.73 -12.70 14.23
N PHE A 16 40.81 -12.30 15.50
CA PHE A 16 39.62 -12.08 16.32
C PHE A 16 38.74 -10.95 15.79
N ILE A 17 39.34 -9.82 15.38
CA ILE A 17 38.61 -8.70 14.77
C ILE A 17 37.96 -9.15 13.45
N PHE A 18 38.67 -9.92 12.63
CA PHE A 18 38.14 -10.42 11.36
C PHE A 18 36.95 -11.35 11.58
N PHE A 19 37.02 -12.21 12.60
CA PHE A 19 35.93 -13.09 12.99
C PHE A 19 34.71 -12.31 13.53
N LEU A 20 34.93 -11.29 14.37
CA LEU A 20 33.84 -10.43 14.84
C LEU A 20 33.16 -9.69 13.68
N SER A 21 33.95 -9.19 12.73
CA SER A 21 33.44 -8.49 11.55
C SER A 21 32.60 -9.41 10.67
N SER A 22 33.07 -10.62 10.39
CA SER A 22 32.30 -11.59 9.59
C SER A 22 31.03 -12.03 10.29
N TYR A 23 31.07 -12.24 11.61
CA TYR A 23 29.89 -12.55 12.39
C TYR A 23 28.86 -11.41 12.36
N GLN A 24 29.31 -10.17 12.54
CA GLN A 24 28.44 -8.99 12.48
C GLN A 24 27.79 -8.85 11.10
N LEU A 25 28.52 -9.14 10.03
CA LEU A 25 28.01 -9.09 8.65
C LEU A 25 26.87 -10.09 8.43
N VAL A 26 26.99 -11.30 8.97
CA VAL A 26 25.91 -12.30 8.91
C VAL A 26 24.67 -11.81 9.66
N LEU A 27 24.85 -11.26 10.87
CA LEU A 27 23.75 -10.74 11.67
C LEU A 27 23.02 -9.61 10.94
N GLN A 28 23.77 -8.64 10.41
CA GLN A 28 23.21 -7.50 9.67
C GLN A 28 22.48 -7.95 8.41
N THR A 29 22.99 -8.96 7.70
CA THR A 29 22.33 -9.50 6.51
C THR A 29 20.98 -10.14 6.88
N TYR A 30 20.92 -10.84 8.01
CA TYR A 30 19.69 -11.45 8.50
C TYR A 30 18.66 -10.38 8.91
N GLU A 31 19.07 -9.39 9.71
CA GLU A 31 18.20 -8.29 10.14
C GLU A 31 17.68 -7.50 8.94
N TYR A 32 18.55 -7.16 7.99
CA TYR A 32 18.16 -6.48 6.76
C TYR A 32 17.14 -7.28 5.97
N ARG A 33 17.36 -8.60 5.80
CA ARG A 33 16.43 -9.47 5.08
C ARG A 33 15.06 -9.52 5.76
N SER A 34 15.03 -9.60 7.09
CA SER A 34 13.78 -9.60 7.85
C SER A 34 13.03 -8.27 7.70
N ALA A 35 13.73 -7.16 7.91
CA ALA A 35 13.14 -5.83 7.80
C ALA A 35 12.65 -5.53 6.38
N PHE A 36 13.41 -5.97 5.36
CA PHE A 36 13.01 -5.82 3.96
C PHE A 36 11.74 -6.62 3.65
N ALA A 37 11.63 -7.86 4.12
CA ALA A 37 10.43 -8.68 3.92
C ALA A 37 9.19 -8.06 4.58
N GLU A 38 9.33 -7.50 5.77
CA GLU A 38 8.23 -6.80 6.44
C GLU A 38 7.83 -5.51 5.71
N LEU A 39 8.81 -4.74 5.24
CA LEU A 39 8.57 -3.53 4.44
C LEU A 39 7.84 -3.89 3.14
N GLU A 40 8.26 -4.95 2.45
CA GLU A 40 7.61 -5.41 1.23
C GLU A 40 6.16 -5.83 1.47
N LYS A 41 5.91 -6.58 2.55
CA LYS A 41 4.55 -6.93 2.96
C LYS A 41 3.69 -5.68 3.21
N LEU A 42 4.22 -4.71 3.95
CA LEU A 42 3.51 -3.47 4.26
C LEU A 42 3.23 -2.65 2.99
N LYS A 43 4.17 -2.62 2.04
CA LYS A 43 4.01 -1.95 0.75
C LYS A 43 2.86 -2.56 -0.06
N ILE A 44 2.77 -3.89 -0.11
CA ILE A 44 1.69 -4.60 -0.80
C ILE A 44 0.34 -4.27 -0.14
N GLN A 45 0.26 -4.35 1.20
CA GLN A 45 -0.96 -4.03 1.93
C GLN A 45 -1.42 -2.59 1.72
N LYS A 46 -0.48 -1.63 1.72
CA LYS A 46 -0.77 -0.22 1.42
C LYS A 46 -1.33 -0.06 0.01
N GLN A 47 -0.74 -0.74 -0.98
CA GLN A 47 -1.19 -0.67 -2.35
C GLN A 47 -2.60 -1.25 -2.52
N GLU A 48 -2.88 -2.39 -1.91
CA GLU A 48 -4.21 -3.02 -1.92
C GLU A 48 -5.27 -2.12 -1.26
N LEU A 49 -4.95 -1.56 -0.09
CA LEU A 49 -5.86 -0.67 0.63
C LEU A 49 -6.11 0.63 -0.15
N SER A 50 -5.08 1.19 -0.78
CA SER A 50 -5.21 2.36 -1.66
C SER A 50 -6.14 2.05 -2.84
N SER A 51 -5.97 0.90 -3.48
CA SER A 51 -6.84 0.46 -4.58
C SER A 51 -8.30 0.33 -4.13
N LYS A 52 -8.56 -0.32 -3.00
CA LYS A 52 -9.91 -0.45 -2.43
C LYS A 52 -10.53 0.90 -2.09
N THR A 53 -9.76 1.80 -1.50
CA THR A 53 -10.21 3.14 -1.15
C THR A 53 -10.58 3.96 -2.38
N ASN A 54 -9.79 3.87 -3.45
CA ASN A 54 -10.08 4.58 -4.69
C ASN A 54 -11.40 4.12 -5.32
N ILE A 55 -11.66 2.81 -5.35
CA ILE A 55 -12.92 2.26 -5.84
C ILE A 55 -14.10 2.81 -5.01
N LEU A 56 -13.99 2.73 -3.68
CA LEU A 56 -15.03 3.22 -2.78
C LEU A 56 -15.28 4.72 -2.95
N MET A 57 -14.22 5.52 -3.16
CA MET A 57 -14.34 6.96 -3.38
C MET A 57 -15.14 7.28 -4.65
N GLU A 58 -14.90 6.55 -5.73
CA GLU A 58 -15.65 6.70 -6.99
C GLU A 58 -17.12 6.29 -6.81
N GLU A 59 -17.40 5.21 -6.08
CA GLU A 59 -18.77 4.79 -5.77
C GLU A 59 -19.53 5.86 -4.98
N VAL A 60 -18.92 6.41 -3.93
CA VAL A 60 -19.52 7.48 -3.13
C VAL A 60 -19.76 8.73 -3.97
N LYS A 61 -18.81 9.10 -4.83
CA LYS A 61 -18.95 10.23 -5.75
C LYS A 61 -20.10 10.02 -6.73
N PHE A 62 -20.22 8.82 -7.30
CA PHE A 62 -21.32 8.46 -8.18
C PHE A 62 -22.68 8.58 -7.49
N ILE A 63 -22.82 8.01 -6.28
CA ILE A 63 -24.05 8.08 -5.49
C ILE A 63 -24.39 9.52 -5.14
N SER A 64 -23.41 10.31 -4.67
CA SER A 64 -23.60 11.72 -4.33
C SER A 64 -24.07 12.54 -5.53
N ASN A 65 -23.49 12.29 -6.70
CA ASN A 65 -23.91 12.93 -7.95
C ASN A 65 -25.36 12.57 -8.30
N GLN A 66 -25.74 11.29 -8.20
CA GLN A 66 -27.13 10.87 -8.44
C GLN A 66 -28.13 11.51 -7.48
N ILE A 67 -27.80 11.58 -6.18
CA ILE A 67 -28.63 12.26 -5.18
C ILE A 67 -28.78 13.74 -5.53
N SER A 68 -27.69 14.39 -5.92
CA SER A 68 -27.70 15.81 -6.29
C SER A 68 -28.55 16.07 -7.53
N LEU A 69 -28.43 15.23 -8.56
CA LEU A 69 -29.26 15.28 -9.76
C LEU A 69 -30.74 15.07 -9.42
N ARG A 70 -31.06 14.09 -8.58
CA ARG A 70 -32.44 13.84 -8.13
C ARG A 70 -33.00 15.04 -7.39
N LYS A 71 -32.22 15.61 -6.46
CA LYS A 71 -32.62 16.79 -5.69
C LYS A 71 -32.88 17.98 -6.61
N TYR A 72 -31.99 18.24 -7.56
CA TYR A 72 -32.17 19.31 -8.54
C TYR A 72 -33.41 19.09 -9.42
N ALA A 73 -33.64 17.88 -9.91
CA ALA A 73 -34.81 17.56 -10.73
C ALA A 73 -36.13 17.77 -9.95
N THR A 74 -36.19 17.35 -8.69
CA THR A 74 -37.41 17.52 -7.88
C THR A 74 -37.62 18.96 -7.41
N GLU A 75 -36.57 19.64 -6.93
CA GLU A 75 -36.70 20.99 -6.36
C GLU A 75 -36.72 22.10 -7.43
N SER A 76 -35.86 22.01 -8.43
CA SER A 76 -35.72 23.08 -9.45
C SER A 76 -36.59 22.84 -10.69
N LEU A 77 -36.82 21.58 -11.07
CA LEU A 77 -37.61 21.24 -12.26
C LEU A 77 -39.02 20.71 -11.91
N GLY A 78 -39.35 20.58 -10.62
CA GLY A 78 -40.65 20.08 -10.16
C GLY A 78 -40.94 18.64 -10.56
N MET A 79 -39.92 17.85 -10.89
CA MET A 79 -40.07 16.47 -11.34
C MET A 79 -40.41 15.56 -10.16
N ILE A 80 -41.53 14.84 -10.28
CA ILE A 80 -42.02 13.90 -9.28
C ILE A 80 -41.35 12.54 -9.53
N MET A 81 -40.92 11.87 -8.47
CA MET A 81 -40.34 10.53 -8.61
C MET A 81 -41.39 9.60 -9.23
N PRO A 82 -41.06 8.86 -10.32
CA PRO A 82 -42.01 7.97 -10.95
C PRO A 82 -42.50 6.93 -9.94
N ASN A 83 -43.82 6.76 -9.84
CA ASN A 83 -44.44 5.66 -9.11
C ASN A 83 -44.11 4.34 -9.83
N ASP A 84 -44.14 3.21 -9.14
CA ASP A 84 -43.67 1.87 -9.60
C ASP A 84 -44.40 1.31 -10.85
N GLN A 85 -45.33 2.09 -11.41
CA GLN A 85 -45.93 1.86 -12.71
C GLN A 85 -44.94 2.24 -13.81
N ARG A 86 -44.23 1.24 -14.32
CA ARG A 86 -43.36 1.36 -15.50
C ARG A 86 -44.18 1.79 -16.72
N ILE A 87 -44.21 3.09 -17.01
CA ILE A 87 -44.76 3.62 -18.26
C ILE A 87 -43.69 3.44 -19.34
N TYR A 88 -43.76 2.34 -20.09
CA TYR A 88 -42.95 2.16 -21.29
C TYR A 88 -43.52 3.05 -22.40
N LEU A 89 -42.81 4.13 -22.74
CA LEU A 89 -43.10 4.87 -23.96
C LEU A 89 -42.68 4.01 -25.16
N PRO A 90 -43.59 3.65 -26.08
CA PRO A 90 -43.20 2.92 -27.28
C PRO A 90 -42.24 3.80 -28.08
N ARG A 91 -41.06 3.25 -28.37
CA ARG A 91 -40.06 3.89 -29.22
C ARG A 91 -40.71 4.10 -30.58
N GLY A 92 -41.05 5.35 -30.91
CA GLY A 92 -41.67 5.69 -32.18
C GLY A 92 -40.77 5.21 -33.32
N ASN A 93 -41.34 4.38 -34.19
CA ASN A 93 -40.72 4.01 -35.47
C ASN A 93 -40.58 5.30 -36.29
N ARG A 94 -39.35 5.81 -36.36
CA ARG A 94 -38.88 6.68 -37.44
C ARG A 94 -37.54 6.15 -37.91
#